data_AF-A0A8S3YRW8-F1
#
_entry.id   AF-A0A8S3YRW8-F1
#
_cell.length_a   1.000
_cell.length_b   1.000
_cell.length_c   1.000
_cell.angle_alpha   90.00
_cell.angle_beta   90.00
_cell.angle_gamma   90.00
#
_symmetry.space_group_name_H-M   'P 1'
#
loop_
_entity.id
_entity.type
_entity.pdbx_description
1 polymer ?
#
loop_
_entity_poly.entity_id
_entity_poly.type
_entity_poly.pdbx_seq_one_letter_code
_entity_poly.pdbx_strand_id
1 'polypeptide(L)'
;CHLVEELDLTGNVLEMVQPTELADMSSLQAVTALEVQEFDASVFRKLKRLETLHLTFHGLTVQPGLFSELSSLRALTLTLEKALRLPQQMFVFTEGSVLKQLTLKGSKVKEIPDDLFSELVSLKELHLDLPHLLQLKMNTNDRHQYLQ
;
A
#
# COMPACT_ATOMS: atom_id res chain seq x y z
N CYS A 1 -19.87 11.43 -13.13
CA CYS A 1 -18.73 12.19 -13.72
C CYS A 1 -17.54 11.26 -13.83
N HIS A 2 -17.08 10.91 -15.04
CA HIS A 2 -16.27 9.69 -15.30
C HIS A 2 -14.80 9.94 -15.74
N LEU A 3 -14.27 11.13 -15.49
CA LEU A 3 -12.99 11.58 -16.05
C LEU A 3 -11.94 11.97 -15.00
N VAL A 4 -12.16 11.63 -13.73
CA VAL A 4 -11.15 11.90 -12.70
C VAL A 4 -10.08 10.82 -12.82
N GLU A 5 -8.89 11.22 -13.25
CA GLU A 5 -7.70 10.36 -13.39
C GLU A 5 -6.82 10.45 -12.14
N GLU A 6 -6.86 11.58 -11.44
CA GLU A 6 -6.12 11.82 -10.20
C GLU A 6 -7.09 12.30 -9.11
N LEU A 7 -7.06 11.65 -7.95
CA LEU A 7 -7.84 12.05 -6.77
C LEU A 7 -6.88 12.37 -5.63
N ASP A 8 -6.88 13.64 -5.21
CA ASP A 8 -6.15 14.11 -4.03
C ASP A 8 -7.12 14.40 -2.89
N LEU A 9 -6.96 13.70 -1.76
CA LEU A 9 -7.73 13.97 -0.54
C LEU A 9 -6.87 14.51 0.61
N THR A 10 -5.68 15.06 0.33
CA THR A 10 -4.77 15.61 1.34
C THR A 10 -5.51 16.53 2.31
N GLY A 11 -5.30 16.35 3.62
CA GLY A 11 -5.92 17.18 4.65
C GLY A 11 -7.36 16.80 5.03
N ASN A 12 -7.90 15.72 4.46
CA ASN A 12 -9.14 15.10 4.94
C ASN A 12 -8.79 13.86 5.76
N VAL A 13 -9.00 13.89 7.06
CA VAL A 13 -8.99 12.67 7.88
C VAL A 13 -10.34 12.00 7.71
N LEU A 14 -10.42 11.05 6.78
CA LEU A 14 -11.61 10.24 6.62
C LEU A 14 -11.58 9.15 7.70
N GLU A 15 -12.64 9.06 8.51
CA GLU A 15 -12.75 8.00 9.51
C GLU A 15 -12.73 6.63 8.82
N MET A 16 -13.44 6.52 7.70
CA MET A 16 -13.49 5.34 6.84
C MET A 16 -13.83 5.77 5.41
N VAL A 17 -13.23 5.10 4.42
CA VAL A 17 -13.66 5.20 3.02
C VAL A 17 -14.59 4.03 2.73
N GLN A 18 -15.81 4.32 2.27
CA GLN A 18 -16.76 3.27 1.91
C GLN A 18 -16.52 2.80 0.47
N PRO A 19 -16.70 1.49 0.17
CA PRO A 19 -16.48 0.97 -1.18
C PRO A 19 -17.31 1.64 -2.26
N THR A 20 -18.48 2.16 -1.89
CA THR A 20 -19.39 2.89 -2.77
C THR A 20 -18.86 4.26 -3.19
N GLU A 21 -17.96 4.88 -2.40
CA GLU A 21 -17.48 6.25 -2.65
C GLU A 21 -16.50 6.31 -3.84
N LEU A 22 -15.69 5.27 -4.02
CA LEU A 22 -14.76 5.14 -5.15
C LEU A 22 -15.28 4.19 -6.23
N ALA A 23 -16.47 3.60 -6.04
CA ALA A 23 -17.00 2.57 -6.92
C ALA A 23 -17.19 3.02 -8.38
N ASP A 24 -17.54 4.29 -8.58
CA ASP A 24 -17.84 4.85 -9.90
C ASP A 24 -16.60 5.51 -10.55
N MET A 25 -15.47 5.53 -9.85
CA MET A 25 -14.21 6.17 -10.27
C MET A 25 -13.28 5.17 -10.98
N SER A 26 -13.82 4.35 -11.89
CA SER A 26 -13.07 3.29 -12.59
C SER A 26 -11.96 3.80 -13.53
N SER A 27 -11.95 5.09 -13.84
CA SER A 27 -10.93 5.77 -14.65
C SER A 27 -9.71 6.22 -13.85
N LEU A 28 -9.73 6.16 -12.51
CA LEU A 28 -8.62 6.63 -11.67
C LEU A 28 -7.32 5.89 -11.97
N GLN A 29 -6.26 6.67 -12.14
CA GLN A 29 -4.88 6.22 -12.36
C GLN A 29 -3.98 6.56 -11.16
N ALA A 30 -4.22 7.69 -10.51
CA ALA A 30 -3.51 8.07 -9.30
C ALA A 30 -4.47 8.45 -8.17
N VAL A 31 -4.17 7.99 -6.98
CA VAL A 31 -4.83 8.40 -5.75
C VAL A 31 -3.74 8.85 -4.78
N THR A 32 -3.75 10.13 -4.43
CA THR A 32 -2.76 10.73 -3.55
C THR A 32 -3.38 11.13 -2.21
N ALA A 33 -2.62 10.88 -1.14
CA ALA A 33 -2.90 11.40 0.20
C ALA A 33 -4.28 11.05 0.76
N LEU A 34 -4.70 9.79 0.62
CA LEU A 34 -5.81 9.27 1.43
C LEU A 34 -5.32 9.08 2.85
N GLU A 35 -5.81 9.92 3.76
CA GLU A 35 -5.61 9.77 5.20
C GLU A 35 -6.83 9.07 5.80
N VAL A 36 -6.62 7.88 6.37
CA VAL A 36 -7.73 7.15 7.01
C VAL A 36 -7.33 6.50 8.33
N GLN A 37 -8.33 6.22 9.18
CA GLN A 37 -8.14 5.36 10.34
C GLN A 37 -8.21 3.87 9.97
N GLU A 38 -9.18 3.49 9.14
CA GLU A 38 -9.38 2.11 8.67
C GLU A 38 -9.82 2.06 7.19
N PHE A 39 -9.47 0.96 6.51
CA PHE A 39 -9.96 0.66 5.16
C PHE A 39 -10.73 -0.66 5.14
N ASP A 40 -11.79 -0.69 4.33
CA ASP A 40 -12.36 -1.92 3.81
C ASP A 40 -11.60 -2.32 2.52
N ALA A 41 -11.13 -3.57 2.43
CA ALA A 41 -10.39 -4.07 1.27
C ALA A 41 -11.15 -3.92 -0.06
N SER A 42 -12.48 -3.86 -0.01
CA SER A 42 -13.31 -3.72 -1.20
C SER A 42 -13.34 -2.31 -1.80
N VAL A 43 -12.80 -1.29 -1.11
CA VAL A 43 -12.68 0.09 -1.61
C VAL A 43 -11.90 0.17 -2.92
N PHE A 44 -10.84 -0.63 -3.03
CA PHE A 44 -9.97 -0.60 -4.22
C PHE A 44 -10.42 -1.57 -5.32
N ARG A 45 -11.45 -2.39 -5.07
CA ARG A 45 -11.85 -3.50 -5.94
C ARG A 45 -12.20 -3.05 -7.37
N LYS A 46 -12.77 -1.86 -7.54
CA LYS A 46 -13.16 -1.33 -8.85
C LYS A 46 -12.10 -0.46 -9.52
N LEU A 47 -11.01 -0.12 -8.82
CA LEU A 47 -9.95 0.76 -9.32
C LEU A 47 -8.92 -0.02 -10.16
N LYS A 48 -9.38 -0.71 -11.19
CA LYS A 48 -8.56 -1.60 -12.03
C LYS A 48 -7.54 -0.87 -12.89
N ARG A 49 -7.65 0.45 -13.04
CA ARG A 49 -6.71 1.31 -13.78
C ARG A 49 -5.74 2.07 -12.88
N LEU A 50 -5.83 1.89 -11.57
CA LEU A 50 -4.99 2.60 -10.62
C LEU A 50 -3.54 2.12 -10.75
N GLU A 51 -2.65 3.04 -11.10
CA GLU A 51 -1.23 2.81 -11.27
C GLU A 51 -0.41 3.34 -10.08
N THR A 52 -0.88 4.39 -9.41
CA THR A 52 -0.20 5.01 -8.26
C THR A 52 -1.16 5.18 -7.09
N LEU A 53 -0.73 4.72 -5.91
CA LEU A 53 -1.51 4.82 -4.68
C LEU A 53 -0.64 5.28 -3.52
N HIS A 54 -0.98 6.44 -2.94
CA HIS A 54 -0.37 6.94 -1.72
C HIS A 54 -1.40 6.96 -0.58
N LEU A 55 -1.11 6.19 0.48
CA LEU A 55 -1.96 6.07 1.66
C LEU A 55 -1.22 6.45 2.93
N THR A 56 -1.92 7.14 3.82
CA THR A 56 -1.47 7.41 5.18
C THR A 56 -2.44 6.76 6.16
N PHE A 57 -1.92 5.85 6.98
CA PHE A 57 -2.66 5.18 8.03
C PHE A 57 -2.40 5.85 9.38
N HIS A 58 -3.47 6.40 9.94
CA HIS A 58 -3.48 6.93 11.30
C HIS A 58 -3.83 5.88 12.36
N GLY A 59 -4.29 4.70 11.93
CA GLY A 59 -4.66 3.54 12.76
C GLY A 59 -3.62 2.40 12.78
N LEU A 60 -3.92 1.33 13.53
CA LEU A 60 -3.03 0.16 13.70
C LEU A 60 -3.33 -0.99 12.72
N THR A 61 -4.45 -0.96 12.00
CA THR A 61 -4.98 -2.15 11.32
C THR A 61 -4.97 -1.97 9.81
N VAL A 62 -3.98 -2.55 9.13
CA VAL A 62 -4.05 -2.79 7.69
C VAL A 62 -4.62 -4.19 7.48
N GLN A 63 -5.77 -4.28 6.81
CA GLN A 63 -6.38 -5.58 6.53
C GLN A 63 -5.54 -6.39 5.54
N PRO A 64 -5.41 -7.71 5.71
CA PRO A 64 -4.80 -8.58 4.71
C PRO A 64 -5.47 -8.43 3.35
N GLY A 65 -4.69 -8.40 2.28
CA GLY A 65 -5.21 -8.35 0.92
C GLY A 65 -5.88 -7.02 0.51
N LEU A 66 -5.68 -5.93 1.27
CA LEU A 66 -6.17 -4.59 0.92
C LEU A 66 -5.82 -4.19 -0.52
N PHE A 67 -4.63 -4.56 -0.99
CA PHE A 67 -4.14 -4.22 -2.33
C PHE A 67 -4.33 -5.34 -3.36
N SER A 68 -4.93 -6.46 -2.97
CA SER A 68 -4.96 -7.69 -3.78
C SER A 68 -5.63 -7.51 -5.14
N GLU A 69 -6.62 -6.63 -5.22
CA GLU A 69 -7.43 -6.38 -6.40
C GLU A 69 -6.87 -5.27 -7.32
N LEU A 70 -5.75 -4.63 -6.94
CA LEU A 70 -5.12 -3.54 -7.68
C LEU A 70 -4.14 -4.06 -8.75
N SER A 71 -4.69 -4.74 -9.76
CA SER A 71 -3.89 -5.45 -10.79
C SER A 71 -2.99 -4.57 -11.66
N SER A 72 -3.28 -3.27 -11.76
CA SER A 72 -2.50 -2.32 -12.57
C SER A 72 -1.54 -1.46 -11.73
N LEU A 73 -1.47 -1.68 -10.42
CA LEU A 73 -0.69 -0.84 -9.52
C LEU A 73 0.80 -1.01 -9.78
N ARG A 74 1.48 0.11 -10.04
CA ARG A 74 2.92 0.18 -10.34
C ARG A 74 3.72 0.78 -9.19
N ALA A 75 3.15 1.76 -8.49
CA ALA A 75 3.79 2.45 -7.38
C ALA A 75 2.85 2.53 -6.17
N LEU A 76 3.36 2.08 -5.02
CA LEU A 76 2.64 2.10 -3.74
C LEU A 76 3.48 2.82 -2.70
N THR A 77 2.93 3.88 -2.10
CA THR A 77 3.52 4.55 -0.94
C THR A 77 2.60 4.41 0.25
N LEU A 78 3.09 3.80 1.33
CA LEU A 78 2.37 3.64 2.58
C LEU A 78 3.09 4.39 3.69
N THR A 79 2.37 5.29 4.36
CA THR A 79 2.83 5.96 5.57
C THR A 79 2.04 5.44 6.77
N LEU A 80 2.73 4.96 7.80
CA LEU A 80 2.15 4.36 8.99
C LEU A 80 2.52 5.20 10.22
N GLU A 81 1.57 5.95 10.76
CA GLU A 81 1.85 6.87 11.87
C GLU A 81 1.88 6.18 13.23
N LYS A 82 1.10 5.10 13.39
CA LYS A 82 0.92 4.43 14.70
C LYS A 82 1.33 2.96 14.72
N ALA A 83 1.55 2.32 13.58
CA ALA A 83 1.90 0.90 13.50
C ALA A 83 3.20 0.58 14.25
N LEU A 84 3.13 -0.34 15.21
CA LEU A 84 4.31 -0.90 15.89
C LEU A 84 4.90 -2.09 15.13
N ARG A 85 4.05 -2.86 14.45
CA ARG A 85 4.38 -4.06 13.68
C ARG A 85 3.53 -4.12 12.43
N LEU A 86 4.05 -4.76 11.38
CA LEU A 86 3.31 -4.96 10.13
C LEU A 86 2.69 -6.36 10.08
N PRO A 87 1.47 -6.50 9.52
CA PRO A 87 0.87 -7.81 9.33
C PRO A 87 1.61 -8.60 8.24
N GLN A 88 1.77 -9.91 8.45
CA GLN A 88 2.48 -10.81 7.52
C GLN A 88 1.91 -10.78 6.09
N GLN A 89 0.60 -10.61 5.97
CA GLN A 89 -0.12 -10.65 4.68
C GLN A 89 -0.51 -9.26 4.18
N MET A 90 0.26 -8.22 4.53
CA MET A 90 0.00 -6.84 4.12
C MET A 90 0.09 -6.67 2.59
N PHE A 91 1.10 -7.30 1.97
CA PHE A 91 1.40 -7.18 0.55
C PHE A 91 1.04 -8.45 -0.23
N VAL A 92 -0.14 -9.00 0.05
CA VAL A 92 -0.70 -10.08 -0.76
C VAL A 92 -1.35 -9.47 -1.99
N PHE A 93 -0.80 -9.79 -3.16
CA PHE A 93 -1.36 -9.43 -4.46
C PHE A 93 -1.92 -10.65 -5.18
N THR A 94 -2.91 -10.44 -6.04
CA THR A 94 -3.34 -11.49 -6.97
C THR A 94 -2.24 -11.79 -8.00
N GLU A 95 -2.26 -13.00 -8.56
CA GLU A 95 -1.34 -13.40 -9.62
C GLU A 95 -1.34 -12.37 -10.77
N GLY A 96 -0.15 -12.00 -11.25
CA GLY A 96 0.02 -10.99 -12.29
C GLY A 96 0.21 -9.57 -11.78
N SER A 97 0.44 -9.37 -10.47
CA SER A 97 0.85 -8.06 -9.92
C SER A 97 2.02 -7.45 -10.69
N VAL A 98 1.85 -6.17 -11.04
CA VAL A 98 2.85 -5.38 -11.78
C VAL A 98 3.56 -4.35 -10.92
N LEU A 99 3.41 -4.42 -9.58
CA LEU A 99 4.01 -3.46 -8.66
C LEU A 99 5.52 -3.40 -8.85
N LYS A 100 6.04 -2.21 -9.15
CA LYS A 100 7.47 -1.95 -9.43
C LYS A 100 8.15 -1.18 -8.31
N GLN A 101 7.42 -0.31 -7.62
CA GLN A 101 7.96 0.55 -6.59
C GLN A 101 7.11 0.46 -5.32
N LEU A 102 7.77 0.23 -4.19
CA LEU A 102 7.16 0.20 -2.87
C LEU A 102 7.95 1.13 -1.96
N THR A 103 7.27 2.13 -1.43
CA THR A 103 7.79 2.98 -0.36
C THR A 103 6.98 2.73 0.90
N LEU A 104 7.67 2.37 1.98
CA LEU A 104 7.06 2.17 3.28
C LEU A 104 7.72 3.09 4.30
N LYS A 105 6.90 3.98 4.89
CA LYS A 105 7.30 4.89 5.95
C LYS A 105 6.57 4.53 7.23
N GLY A 106 7.29 4.47 8.34
CA GLY A 106 6.70 4.03 9.61
C GLY A 106 7.37 4.69 10.80
N SER A 107 6.68 5.67 11.39
CA SER A 107 7.19 6.48 12.50
C SER A 107 7.39 5.68 13.79
N LYS A 108 6.79 4.48 13.91
CA LYS A 108 6.84 3.66 15.14
C LYS A 108 7.09 2.18 14.90
N VAL A 109 7.32 1.78 13.64
CA VAL A 109 7.48 0.36 13.29
C VAL A 109 8.79 -0.15 13.87
N LYS A 110 8.70 -1.19 14.67
CA LYS A 110 9.85 -1.83 15.35
C LYS A 110 10.21 -3.19 14.76
N GLU A 111 9.23 -3.87 14.18
CA GLU A 111 9.35 -5.22 13.65
C GLU A 111 8.56 -5.33 12.34
N ILE A 112 9.14 -6.03 11.37
CA ILE A 112 8.46 -6.46 10.15
C ILE A 112 8.61 -7.98 9.99
N PRO A 113 7.62 -8.67 9.39
CA PRO A 113 7.72 -10.09 9.06
C PRO A 113 8.85 -10.39 8.06
N ASP A 114 9.52 -11.53 8.23
CA ASP A 114 10.69 -11.94 7.41
C ASP A 114 10.33 -12.19 5.93
N ASP A 115 9.07 -12.52 5.65
CA ASP A 115 8.49 -12.84 4.35
C ASP A 115 7.54 -11.75 3.82
N LEU A 116 7.55 -10.57 4.44
CA LEU A 116 6.61 -9.48 4.11
C LEU A 116 6.60 -9.10 2.62
N PHE A 117 7.73 -9.26 1.92
CA PHE A 117 7.90 -8.86 0.53
C PHE A 117 8.00 -10.05 -0.45
N SER A 118 7.82 -11.30 0.01
CA SER A 118 8.09 -12.50 -0.80
C SER A 118 7.19 -12.61 -2.04
N GLU A 119 5.97 -12.09 -1.96
CA GLU A 119 4.99 -12.13 -3.05
C GLU A 119 5.19 -11.00 -4.08
N LEU A 120 6.09 -10.06 -3.82
CA LEU A 120 6.33 -8.89 -4.67
C LEU A 120 7.29 -9.20 -5.83
N VAL A 121 6.98 -10.25 -6.60
CA VAL A 121 7.84 -10.79 -7.67
C VAL A 121 8.18 -9.78 -8.78
N SER A 122 7.37 -8.74 -8.95
CA SER A 122 7.55 -7.70 -9.96
C SER A 122 8.37 -6.50 -9.46
N LEU A 123 8.62 -6.41 -8.16
CA LEU A 123 9.14 -5.23 -7.49
C LEU A 123 10.61 -5.00 -7.86
N LYS A 124 10.97 -3.74 -8.10
CA LYS A 124 12.30 -3.30 -8.54
C LYS A 124 12.93 -2.33 -7.55
N GLU A 125 12.11 -1.53 -6.87
CA GLU A 125 12.57 -0.52 -5.93
C GLU A 125 11.81 -0.68 -4.62
N LEU A 126 12.56 -0.83 -3.53
CA LEU A 126 12.03 -0.89 -2.17
C LEU A 126 12.69 0.20 -1.33
N HIS A 127 11.88 1.15 -0.87
CA HIS A 127 12.32 2.21 0.01
C HIS A 127 11.68 2.02 1.39
N LEU A 128 12.52 1.84 2.41
CA LEU A 128 12.09 1.68 3.80
C LEU A 128 12.57 2.87 4.63
N ASP A 129 11.63 3.67 5.14
CA ASP A 129 11.87 4.74 6.09
C ASP A 129 11.28 4.35 7.45
N LEU A 130 12.05 3.54 8.19
CA LEU A 130 11.63 2.91 9.44
C LEU A 130 12.70 3.17 10.52
N PRO A 131 12.78 4.39 11.08
CA PRO A 131 13.87 4.81 11.96
C PRO A 131 13.97 4.00 13.27
N HIS A 132 12.91 3.28 13.65
CA HIS A 132 12.84 2.47 14.87
C HIS A 132 12.89 0.96 14.62
N LEU A 133 13.12 0.53 13.37
CA LEU A 133 13.20 -0.88 13.02
C LEU A 133 14.41 -1.52 13.72
N LEU A 134 14.15 -2.50 14.59
CA LEU A 134 15.21 -3.13 15.39
C LEU A 134 16.09 -4.02 14.54
N GLN A 135 15.48 -4.72 13.57
CA GLN A 135 16.19 -5.61 12.66
C GLN A 135 15.42 -5.74 11.36
N LEU A 136 16.14 -5.62 10.25
CA LEU A 136 15.63 -6.00 8.94
C LEU A 136 16.07 -7.44 8.65
N LYS A 137 15.15 -8.39 8.87
CA LYS A 137 15.28 -9.75 8.36
C LYS A 137 14.49 -9.79 7.07
N MET A 138 15.20 -10.05 5.97
CA MET A 138 14.58 -10.34 4.69
C MET A 138 15.06 -11.72 4.27
N ASN A 139 14.21 -12.45 3.57
CA ASN A 139 14.64 -13.69 2.94
C ASN A 139 15.78 -13.39 1.93
N THR A 140 16.55 -14.40 1.56
CA THR A 140 17.70 -14.20 0.66
C THR A 140 17.30 -13.80 -0.76
N ASN A 141 16.07 -14.08 -1.19
CA ASN A 141 15.56 -13.72 -2.51
C ASN A 141 15.25 -12.22 -2.60
N ASP A 142 14.72 -11.64 -1.52
CA ASP A 142 14.40 -10.21 -1.40
C ASP A 142 15.68 -9.35 -1.48
N ARG A 143 16.78 -9.79 -0.85
CA ARG A 143 18.04 -9.01 -0.76
C ARG A 143 18.68 -8.68 -2.11
N HIS A 144 18.57 -9.56 -3.10
CA HIS A 144 19.14 -9.35 -4.43
C HIS A 144 18.25 -8.50 -5.34
N GLN A 145 16.97 -8.32 -4.98
CA GLN A 145 15.97 -7.72 -5.84
C GLN A 145 15.86 -6.19 -5.68
N TYR A 146 16.37 -5.63 -4.57
CA TYR A 146 16.09 -4.24 -4.16
C TYR A 146 17.31 -3.34 -3.96
N LEU A 147 18.53 -3.83 -4.22
CA LEU A 147 19.77 -3.06 -4.12
C LEU A 147 20.28 -2.74 -5.54
N GLN A 148 19.84 -1.62 -6.12
CA GLN A 148 20.49 -0.98 -7.27
C GLN A 148 20.79 0.48 -6.95
#